data_AF-A0A920JJ83-F1
#
_entry.id   AF-A0A920JJ83-F1
#
_cell.length_a   1.000
_cell.length_b   1.000
_cell.length_c   1.000
_cell.angle_alpha   90.00
_cell.angle_beta   90.00
_cell.angle_gamma   90.00
#
_symmetry.space_group_name_H-M   'P 1'
#
loop_
_entity.id
_entity.type
_entity.pdbx_description
1 polymer ?
#
loop_
_entity_poly.entity_id
_entity_poly.type
_entity_poly.pdbx_seq_one_letter_code
_entity_poly.pdbx_strand_id
1 'polypeptide(L)' 'MELVNEVSAFNVEMNLGRQVIKEGIESILLLLSPIVPHICHQLWLDINHDQPIIDARWPKYDSSLLKVKHR' A
#
# COMPACT_ATOMS: atom_id res chain seq x y z
N MET A 1 4.02 6.12 -10.04
CA MET A 1 2.65 5.79 -10.48
C MET A 1 2.48 4.33 -10.88
N GLU A 2 3.53 3.62 -11.36
CA GLU A 2 3.43 2.21 -11.77
C GLU A 2 2.80 1.30 -10.70
N LEU A 3 3.19 1.42 -9.43
CA LEU A 3 2.59 0.63 -8.34
C LEU A 3 1.06 0.78 -8.24
N VAL A 4 0.53 2.00 -8.42
CA VAL A 4 -0.92 2.26 -8.39
C VAL A 4 -1.62 1.55 -9.56
N ASN A 5 -1.00 1.58 -10.73
CA ASN A 5 -1.53 0.91 -11.92
C ASN A 5 -1.58 -0.61 -11.72
N GLU A 6 -0.50 -1.20 -11.21
CA GLU A 6 -0.40 -2.64 -10.96
C GLU A 6 -1.40 -3.11 -9.89
N VAL A 7 -1.53 -2.39 -8.77
CA VAL A 7 -2.48 -2.73 -7.71
C VAL A 7 -3.93 -2.63 -8.21
N SER A 8 -4.24 -1.61 -9.02
CA SER A 8 -5.57 -1.42 -9.61
C SER A 8 -5.96 -2.54 -10.59
N ALA A 9 -4.98 -3.08 -11.32
CA ALA A 9 -5.20 -4.17 -12.28
C ALA A 9 -5.23 -5.56 -11.64
N PHE A 10 -4.92 -5.70 -10.35
CA PHE A 10 -4.80 -6.99 -9.68
C PHE A 10 -6.17 -7.64 -9.42
N ASN A 11 -6.35 -8.89 -9.89
CA ASN A 11 -7.62 -9.61 -9.74
C ASN A 11 -7.75 -10.29 -8.36
N VAL A 12 -8.90 -10.13 -7.71
CA VAL A 12 -9.12 -10.47 -6.29
C VAL A 12 -9.94 -11.74 -6.12
N GLU A 13 -9.52 -12.85 -6.73
CA GLU A 13 -10.31 -14.10 -6.68
C GLU A 13 -10.09 -14.91 -5.39
N MET A 14 -9.14 -14.53 -4.53
CA MET A 14 -8.83 -15.21 -3.27
C MET A 14 -8.71 -14.25 -2.09
N ASN A 15 -9.02 -14.72 -0.88
CA ASN A 15 -8.86 -13.95 0.37
C ASN A 15 -7.42 -13.44 0.56
N LEU A 16 -6.41 -14.21 0.12
CA LEU A 16 -5.01 -13.79 0.12
C LEU A 16 -4.80 -12.54 -0.76
N GLY A 17 -5.48 -12.45 -1.90
CA GLY A 17 -5.40 -11.30 -2.80
C GLY A 17 -5.91 -10.00 -2.16
N ARG A 18 -6.95 -10.07 -1.31
CA ARG A 18 -7.44 -8.89 -0.57
C ARG A 18 -6.40 -8.33 0.40
N GLN A 19 -5.69 -9.22 1.12
CA GLN A 19 -4.66 -8.79 2.07
C GLN A 19 -3.49 -8.14 1.35
N VAL A 20 -3.04 -8.73 0.23
CA VAL A 20 -1.97 -8.18 -0.61
C VAL A 20 -2.35 -6.80 -1.18
N ILE A 21 -3.59 -6.63 -1.65
CA ILE A 21 -4.05 -5.32 -2.13
C ILE A 21 -4.08 -4.30 -1.00
N LYS A 22 -4.56 -4.69 0.19
CA LYS A 22 -4.60 -3.80 1.35
C LYS A 22 -3.19 -3.32 1.69
N GLU A 23 -2.21 -4.22 1.78
CA GLU A 23 -0.81 -3.89 2.01
C GLU A 23 -0.24 -2.97 0.91
N GLY A 24 -0.60 -3.23 -0.36
CA GLY A 24 -0.24 -2.38 -1.48
C GLY A 24 -0.80 -0.96 -1.36
N ILE A 25 -2.08 -0.81 -1.01
CA ILE A 25 -2.73 0.48 -0.79
C ILE A 25 -2.10 1.22 0.39
N GLU A 26 -1.88 0.57 1.53
CA GLU A 26 -1.22 1.16 2.69
C GLU A 26 0.18 1.68 2.33
N SER A 27 0.96 0.89 1.57
CA SER A 27 2.28 1.29 1.09
C SER A 27 2.21 2.51 0.16
N ILE A 28 1.24 2.54 -0.76
CA ILE A 28 1.00 3.70 -1.65
C ILE A 28 0.70 4.95 -0.82
N LEU A 29 -0.20 4.85 0.18
CA LEU A 29 -0.59 5.98 1.02
C LEU A 29 0.60 6.52 1.83
N LEU A 30 1.41 5.65 2.43
CA LEU A 30 2.60 6.06 3.17
C LEU A 30 3.64 6.73 2.26
N LEU A 31 3.89 6.18 1.07
CA LEU A 31 4.84 6.74 0.10
C LEU A 31 4.38 8.09 -0.46
N LEU A 32 3.07 8.30 -0.61
CA LEU A 32 2.50 9.55 -1.13
C LEU A 32 2.26 10.61 -0.05
N SER A 33 2.18 10.23 1.23
CA SER A 33 1.91 11.15 2.34
C SER A 33 2.82 12.39 2.37
N PRO A 34 4.13 12.32 2.05
CA PRO A 34 4.99 13.50 2.01
C PRO A 34 4.67 14.49 0.86
N ILE A 35 3.92 14.05 -0.17
CA ILE A 35 3.62 14.83 -1.38
C ILE A 35 2.18 15.37 -1.33
N VAL A 36 1.22 14.51 -0.98
CA VAL A 36 -0.22 14.83 -0.95
C VAL A 36 -0.82 14.42 0.41
N PRO A 37 -0.44 15.09 1.51
CA PRO A 37 -0.71 14.62 2.87
C PRO A 37 -2.20 14.56 3.21
N HIS A 38 -2.99 15.54 2.79
CA HIS A 38 -4.40 15.66 3.21
C HIS A 38 -5.27 14.52 2.64
N ILE A 39 -5.10 14.18 1.36
CA ILE A 39 -5.84 13.08 0.75
C ILE A 39 -5.37 11.74 1.30
N CYS A 40 -4.06 11.55 1.49
CA CYS A 40 -3.53 10.33 2.09
C CYS A 40 -4.02 10.13 3.52
N HIS A 41 -4.10 11.20 4.31
CA HIS A 41 -4.64 11.13 5.67
C HIS A 41 -6.11 10.70 5.68
N GLN A 42 -6.96 11.29 4.83
CA GLN A 42 -8.36 10.89 4.77
C GLN A 42 -8.53 9.43 4.31
N LEU A 43 -7.86 9.04 3.22
CA LEU A 43 -7.93 7.67 2.70
C LEU A 43 -7.40 6.64 3.70
N TRP A 44 -6.40 6.99 4.50
CA TRP A 44 -5.85 6.15 5.56
C TRP A 44 -6.89 5.86 6.66
N LEU A 45 -7.67 6.87 7.06
CA LEU A 45 -8.77 6.68 8.00
C LEU A 45 -9.91 5.85 7.38
N ASP A 46 -10.21 6.07 6.09
CA ASP A 46 -11.28 5.36 5.38
C ASP A 46 -11.01 3.84 5.26
N ILE A 47 -9.74 3.41 5.32
CA ILE A 47 -9.36 1.98 5.33
C ILE A 47 -9.23 1.39 6.75
N ASN A 48 -9.83 2.06 7.76
CA ASN A 48 -9.92 1.66 9.17
C ASN A 48 -8.58 1.66 9.92
N HIS A 49 -7.75 2.67 9.72
CA HIS A 49 -6.67 2.97 10.67
C HIS A 49 -7.13 3.95 11.73
N ASP A 50 -6.80 3.67 12.99
CA ASP A 50 -7.24 4.47 14.15
C ASP A 50 -6.29 5.63 14.49
N GLN A 51 -5.17 5.76 13.79
CA GLN A 51 -4.13 6.75 14.05
C GLN A 51 -3.83 7.59 12.80
N PRO A 52 -3.45 8.87 12.96
CA PRO A 52 -3.00 9.70 11.86
C PRO A 52 -1.88 9.05 11.04
N ILE A 53 -1.95 9.17 9.71
CA ILE A 53 -0.89 8.65 8.83
C ILE A 53 0.49 9.26 9.11
N ILE A 54 0.54 10.47 9.70
CA ILE A 54 1.81 11.12 10.07
C ILE A 54 2.56 10.39 11.19
N ASP A 55 1.82 9.64 12.03
CA ASP A 55 2.39 8.83 13.11
C ASP A 55 2.70 7.40 12.66
N ALA A 56 2.32 7.05 11.42
CA ALA A 56 2.57 5.73 10.88
C ALA A 56 4.07 5.53 10.56
N ARG A 57 4.53 4.29 10.72
CA ARG A 57 5.92 3.94 10.39
C ARG A 57 6.11 3.94 8.87
N TRP A 58 7.24 4.48 8.42
CA TRP A 58 7.64 4.39 7.02
C TRP A 58 7.72 2.92 6.57
N PRO A 59 7.22 2.57 5.37
CA PRO A 59 7.23 1.21 4.88
C PRO A 59 8.65 0.66 4.77
N LYS A 60 8.81 -0.60 5.16
CA LYS A 60 10.05 -1.37 5.02
C LYS A 60 9.80 -2.52 4.07
N TYR A 61 10.74 -2.78 3.17
CA TYR A 61 10.66 -3.94 2.29
C TYR A 61 11.25 -5.18 2.98
N ASP A 62 10.73 -6.35 2.64
CA ASP A 62 11.34 -7.63 2.99
C ASP A 62 12.25 -8.07 1.83
N SER A 63 13.56 -8.19 2.12
CA SER A 63 14.55 -8.62 1.13
C SER A 63 14.33 -10.04 0.63
N SER A 64 13.63 -10.89 1.39
CA SER A 64 13.31 -12.26 0.98
C SER A 64 12.35 -12.32 -0.22
N LEU A 65 11.55 -11.27 -0.42
CA LEU A 65 10.56 -11.14 -1.49
C LEU A 65 11.13 -10.56 -2.79
N LEU A 66 12.35 -10.01 -2.77
CA LEU A 66 13.01 -9.43 -3.94
C LEU A 66 13.60 -10.47 -4.91
N LYS A 67 13.32 -11.76 -4.70
CA LYS A 67 13.78 -12.82 -5.60
C LYS A 67 13.13 -12.62 -6.96
N VAL A 68 13.95 -12.30 -7.95
CA VAL A 68 13.53 -12.28 -9.35
C VAL A 68 13.14 -13.70 -9.72
N LYS A 69 11.85 -13.93 -10.01
CA LYS A 69 11.48 -15.10 -10.82
C LYS A 69 12.15 -14.89 -12.17
N HIS A 70 13.26 -15.59 -12.41
CA HIS A 70 13.73 -15.79 -13.78
C HIS A 70 12.54 -16.37 -14.56
N ARG A 71 12.02 -15.57 -15.50
CA ARG A 71 11.17 -16.05 -16.58
C ARG A 71 11.99 -16.85 -17.56
#